data_AF-Q6NGI8-F1
#
_entry.id   AF-Q6NGI8-F1
#
_cell.length_a   1.000
_cell.length_b   1.000
_cell.length_c   1.000
_cell.angle_alpha   90.00
_cell.angle_beta   90.00
_cell.angle_gamma   90.00
#
_symmetry.space_group_name_H-M   'P 1'
#
loop_
_entity.id
_entity.type
_entity.pdbx_description
1 polymer ?
#
loop_
_entity_poly.entity_id
_entity_poly.type
_entity_poly.pdbx_seq_one_letter_code
_entity_poly.pdbx_strand_id
1 'polypeptide(L)'
;MNLLDKVDAASLRDDIPAFRPGDTLNVHVKVIEGSKSRIQVFKGVVIRRQGAGVRETFTIRKVSFGIGVERTFPVHTPNIDKIEVVTRGDVRRAKLYYLRDLRGKAAKIKEKR
;
A
#
# COMPACT_ATOMS: atom_id res chain seq x y z
N MET A 1 -26.44 -0.93 -1.46
CA MET A 1 -26.34 -0.74 -2.91
C MET A 1 -26.24 0.75 -3.15
N ASN A 2 -25.02 1.25 -3.38
CA ASN A 2 -24.84 2.64 -3.81
C ASN A 2 -25.19 2.73 -5.30
N LEU A 3 -25.69 3.89 -5.72
CA LEU A 3 -26.12 4.15 -7.10
C LEU A 3 -25.02 3.84 -8.13
N LEU A 4 -23.75 4.00 -7.75
CA LEU A 4 -22.59 3.85 -8.62
C LEU A 4 -22.00 2.44 -8.65
N ASP A 5 -22.52 1.49 -7.87
CA ASP A 5 -21.93 0.15 -7.75
C ASP A 5 -21.83 -0.57 -9.11
N LYS A 6 -22.81 -0.34 -10.01
CA LYS A 6 -22.79 -0.89 -11.39
C LYS A 6 -21.66 -0.35 -12.25
N VAL A 7 -21.26 0.91 -12.05
CA VAL A 7 -20.17 1.55 -12.80
C VAL A 7 -18.83 1.14 -12.20
N ASP A 8 -18.74 1.10 -10.87
CA ASP A 8 -17.51 0.74 -10.16
C ASP A 8 -17.11 -0.72 -10.40
N ALA A 9 -18.08 -1.62 -10.56
CA ALA A 9 -17.85 -3.06 -10.77
C ALA A 9 -16.86 -3.37 -11.90
N ALA A 10 -16.89 -2.61 -13.01
CA ALA A 10 -15.98 -2.81 -14.14
C ALA A 10 -14.52 -2.44 -13.85
N SER A 11 -14.29 -1.64 -12.80
CA SER A 11 -12.95 -1.18 -12.40
C SER A 11 -12.43 -1.89 -11.15
N LEU A 12 -13.23 -2.74 -10.50
CA LEU A 12 -12.77 -3.54 -9.39
C LEU A 12 -11.85 -4.66 -9.89
N ARG A 13 -10.87 -4.99 -9.06
CA ARG A 13 -9.84 -5.99 -9.33
C ARG A 13 -9.96 -7.10 -8.30
N ASP A 14 -9.82 -8.34 -8.74
CA ASP A 14 -9.97 -9.52 -7.90
C ASP A 14 -8.63 -10.14 -7.47
N ASP A 15 -7.51 -9.64 -8.01
CA ASP A 15 -6.16 -10.14 -7.77
C ASP A 15 -5.46 -9.53 -6.54
N ILE A 16 -6.19 -8.71 -5.76
CA ILE A 16 -5.63 -8.00 -4.62
C ILE A 16 -5.62 -8.90 -3.37
N PRO A 17 -4.44 -9.20 -2.80
CA PRO A 17 -4.37 -10.00 -1.58
C PRO A 17 -4.97 -9.24 -0.39
N ALA A 18 -5.50 -9.95 0.59
CA ALA A 18 -5.89 -9.34 1.85
C ALA A 18 -4.66 -8.79 2.57
N PHE A 19 -4.64 -7.49 2.88
CA PHE A 19 -3.61 -6.83 3.69
C PHE A 19 -4.20 -5.75 4.58
N ARG A 20 -3.50 -5.47 5.68
CA ARG A 20 -3.92 -4.51 6.70
C ARG A 20 -2.82 -3.51 7.03
N PRO A 21 -3.16 -2.36 7.66
CA PRO A 21 -2.17 -1.48 8.26
C PRO A 21 -1.23 -2.27 9.19
N GLY A 22 0.07 -2.02 9.07
CA GLY A 22 1.14 -2.73 9.79
C GLY A 22 1.87 -3.77 8.93
N ASP A 23 1.23 -4.30 7.89
CA ASP A 23 1.87 -5.28 7.01
C ASP A 23 2.96 -4.61 6.15
N THR A 24 4.03 -5.36 5.87
CA THR A 24 5.05 -4.94 4.90
C THR A 24 4.69 -5.50 3.53
N LEU A 25 4.59 -4.63 2.53
CA LEU A 25 4.26 -5.00 1.16
C LEU A 25 5.42 -4.69 0.22
N ASN A 26 5.55 -5.50 -0.84
CA ASN A 26 6.17 -5.10 -2.09
C ASN A 26 5.06 -4.73 -3.08
N VAL A 27 5.05 -3.49 -3.57
CA VAL A 27 4.11 -3.05 -4.61
C VAL A 27 4.86 -2.84 -5.91
N HIS A 28 4.50 -3.61 -6.92
CA HIS A 28 5.07 -3.58 -8.26
C HIS A 28 4.32 -2.52 -9.07
N VAL A 29 4.96 -1.40 -9.34
CA VAL A 29 4.36 -0.24 -10.01
C VAL A 29 4.90 -0.14 -11.42
N LYS A 30 4.01 -0.04 -12.41
CA LYS A 30 4.38 0.27 -13.79
C LYS A 30 4.80 1.74 -13.88
N VAL A 31 6.01 1.98 -14.34
CA VAL A 31 6.57 3.33 -14.55
C VAL A 31 6.94 3.45 -16.03
N ILE A 32 6.49 4.54 -16.66
CA ILE A 32 6.75 4.86 -18.07
C ILE A 32 7.81 5.96 -18.11
N GLU A 33 8.94 5.69 -18.73
CA GLU A 33 10.06 6.61 -18.92
C GLU A 33 10.28 6.81 -20.42
N GLY A 34 9.66 7.87 -20.95
CA GLY A 34 9.62 8.13 -22.39
C GLY A 34 8.89 7.01 -23.13
N SER A 35 9.60 6.30 -24.00
CA SER A 35 9.08 5.16 -24.78
C SER A 35 9.24 3.81 -24.08
N LYS A 36 9.96 3.73 -22.95
CA LYS A 36 10.21 2.46 -22.24
C LYS A 36 9.31 2.37 -21.01
N SER A 37 8.79 1.17 -20.74
CA SER A 37 8.10 0.86 -19.48
C SER A 37 8.93 -0.11 -18.65
N ARG A 38 8.98 0.11 -17.33
CA ARG A 38 9.58 -0.80 -16.36
C ARG A 38 8.66 -1.02 -15.16
N ILE A 39 8.87 -2.14 -14.47
CA ILE A 39 8.22 -2.41 -13.18
C ILE A 39 9.18 -1.96 -12.08
N GLN A 40 8.75 -0.98 -11.29
CA GLN A 40 9.48 -0.51 -10.11
C GLN A 40 8.83 -1.06 -8.84
N VAL A 41 9.61 -1.74 -8.02
CA VAL A 41 9.11 -2.27 -6.74
C VAL A 41 9.24 -1.22 -5.64
N PHE A 42 8.12 -0.89 -5.01
CA PHE A 42 8.04 -0.06 -3.82
C PHE A 42 7.78 -0.93 -2.59
N LYS A 43 8.85 -1.25 -1.86
CA LYS A 43 8.78 -1.98 -0.59
C LYS A 43 8.59 -1.04 0.59
N GLY A 44 7.66 -1.34 1.48
CA GLY A 44 7.49 -0.61 2.73
C GLY A 44 6.29 -1.09 3.56
N VAL A 45 6.03 -0.39 4.67
CA VAL A 45 4.94 -0.70 5.60
C VAL A 45 3.68 0.04 5.23
N VAL A 46 2.53 -0.64 5.27
CA VAL A 46 1.22 0.01 5.12
C VAL A 46 0.88 0.78 6.39
N ILE A 47 0.75 2.11 6.30
CA ILE A 47 0.42 2.95 7.46
C ILE A 47 -1.07 3.28 7.55
N ARG A 48 -1.82 3.18 6.44
CA ARG A 48 -3.27 3.36 6.40
C ARG A 48 -3.86 2.68 5.17
N ARG A 49 -5.14 2.33 5.28
CA ARG A 49 -6.05 1.96 4.20
C ARG A 49 -7.37 2.70 4.45
N GLN A 50 -7.96 3.29 3.42
CA GLN A 50 -9.14 4.16 3.56
C GLN A 50 -10.00 4.13 2.29
N GLY A 51 -11.28 4.44 2.46
CA GLY A 51 -12.25 4.38 1.38
C GLY A 51 -12.81 2.96 1.21
N ALA A 52 -13.61 2.79 0.16
CA ALA A 52 -14.22 1.53 -0.22
C ALA A 52 -14.37 1.48 -1.75
N GLY A 53 -14.50 0.27 -2.30
CA GLY A 53 -14.64 0.03 -3.73
C GLY A 53 -13.48 0.63 -4.53
N VAL A 54 -13.77 1.17 -5.72
CA VAL A 54 -12.76 1.71 -6.63
C VAL A 54 -11.97 2.89 -6.05
N ARG A 55 -12.55 3.60 -5.07
CA ARG A 55 -11.96 4.77 -4.40
C ARG A 55 -11.07 4.38 -3.22
N GLU A 56 -10.96 3.09 -2.92
CA GLU A 56 -10.12 2.62 -1.83
C GLU A 56 -8.65 2.94 -2.12
N THR A 57 -7.96 3.47 -1.11
CA THR A 57 -6.55 3.83 -1.19
C THR A 57 -5.79 3.28 0.02
N PHE A 58 -4.51 3.01 -0.17
CA PHE A 58 -3.60 2.63 0.90
C PHE A 58 -2.30 3.41 0.78
N THR A 59 -1.61 3.60 1.90
CA THR A 59 -0.34 4.36 1.92
C THR A 59 0.77 3.50 2.46
N ILE A 60 1.85 3.42 1.71
CA ILE A 60 3.07 2.72 2.10
C ILE A 60 4.11 3.76 2.51
N ARG A 61 4.75 3.51 3.64
CA ARG A 61 5.90 4.26 4.14
C ARG A 61 7.16 3.40 4.03
N LYS A 62 8.21 3.96 3.44
CA LYS A 62 9.57 3.39 3.45
C LYS A 62 10.58 4.45 3.86
N VAL A 63 11.70 4.04 4.43
CA VAL A 63 12.85 4.93 4.61
C VAL A 63 13.83 4.63 3.48
N SER A 64 14.12 5.62 2.65
CA SER A 64 15.03 5.52 1.51
C SER A 64 16.16 6.52 1.72
N PHE A 65 17.41 6.05 1.77
CA PHE A 65 18.58 6.92 1.98
C PHE A 65 18.43 7.86 3.19
N GLY A 66 17.89 7.35 4.31
CA GLY A 66 17.66 8.13 5.54
C GLY A 66 16.43 9.05 5.51
N ILE A 67 15.77 9.20 4.36
CA ILE A 67 14.58 10.05 4.19
C ILE A 67 13.31 9.20 4.21
N GLY A 68 12.33 9.58 5.02
CA GLY A 68 11.02 8.93 5.04
C GLY A 68 10.21 9.30 3.81
N VAL A 69 9.87 8.31 2.99
CA VAL A 69 9.07 8.45 1.78
C VAL A 69 7.73 7.76 1.99
N GLU A 70 6.64 8.49 1.77
CA GLU A 70 5.28 7.95 1.78
C GLU A 70 4.71 8.03 0.37
N ARG A 71 4.07 6.94 -0.06
CA ARG A 71 3.37 6.88 -1.34
C ARG A 71 1.97 6.29 -1.14
N THR A 72 0.96 7.03 -1.58
CA THR A 72 -0.43 6.58 -1.59
C THR A 72 -0.78 5.99 -2.95
N PHE A 73 -1.46 4.86 -2.94
CA PHE A 73 -1.93 4.18 -4.14
C PHE A 73 -3.44 3.91 -4.05
N PRO A 74 -4.19 4.09 -5.13
CA PRO A 74 -5.50 3.46 -5.28
C PRO A 74 -5.34 1.94 -5.31
N VAL A 75 -6.19 1.21 -4.61
CA VAL A 75 -6.15 -0.24 -4.52
C VAL A 75 -6.35 -0.89 -5.90
N HIS A 76 -7.30 -0.36 -6.67
CA HIS A 76 -7.71 -0.93 -7.96
C HIS A 76 -7.06 -0.26 -9.18
N THR A 77 -5.98 0.51 -9.00
CA THR A 77 -5.35 1.20 -10.15
C THR A 77 -4.70 0.19 -11.12
N PRO A 78 -4.81 0.39 -12.45
CA PRO A 78 -4.10 -0.44 -13.42
C PRO A 78 -2.58 -0.22 -13.42
N ASN A 79 -2.09 0.82 -12.74
CA ASN A 79 -0.66 1.10 -12.64
C ASN A 79 0.07 0.15 -11.66
N ILE A 80 -0.66 -0.61 -10.83
CA ILE A 80 -0.08 -1.65 -9.98
C ILE A 80 -0.16 -2.96 -10.74
N ASP A 81 0.99 -3.57 -10.99
CA ASP A 81 1.08 -4.89 -11.61
C ASP A 81 0.75 -5.98 -10.59
N LYS A 82 1.41 -5.92 -9.42
CA LYS A 82 1.30 -6.94 -8.36
C LYS A 82 1.46 -6.34 -6.97
N ILE A 83 0.74 -6.89 -6.00
CA ILE A 83 0.93 -6.62 -4.57
C ILE A 83 1.37 -7.92 -3.90
N GLU A 84 2.51 -7.90 -3.22
CA GLU A 84 3.00 -9.04 -2.44
C GLU A 84 3.03 -8.68 -0.96
N VAL A 85 2.43 -9.53 -0.12
CA VAL A 85 2.56 -9.40 1.33
C VAL A 85 3.84 -10.10 1.75
N VAL A 86 4.79 -9.33 2.28
CA VAL A 86 6.10 -9.85 2.71
C VAL A 86 6.04 -10.32 4.16
N THR A 87 5.50 -9.48 5.06
CA THR A 87 5.34 -9.82 6.48
C THR A 87 4.05 -9.23 7.03
N ARG A 88 3.45 -9.92 8.00
CA ARG A 88 2.25 -9.46 8.70
C ARG A 88 2.63 -8.70 9.97
N GLY A 89 2.16 -7.47 10.12
CA GLY A 89 2.47 -6.64 11.28
C GLY A 89 1.46 -6.83 12.41
N ASP A 90 1.92 -6.89 13.65
CA ASP A 90 1.10 -6.80 14.86
C ASP A 90 1.01 -5.36 15.34
N VAL A 91 -0.14 -4.74 15.07
CA VAL A 91 -0.44 -3.35 15.42
C VAL A 91 -1.88 -3.26 15.92
N ARG A 92 -2.10 -2.38 16.90
CA ARG A 92 -3.44 -2.13 17.47
C ARG A 92 -4.20 -1.01 16.76
N ARG A 93 -3.50 -0.05 16.16
CA ARG A 93 -4.11 1.14 15.54
C ARG A 93 -4.41 0.87 14.07
N ALA A 94 -5.55 1.35 13.59
CA ALA A 94 -5.92 1.29 12.16
C ALA A 94 -5.10 2.26 11.28
N LYS A 95 -4.58 3.34 11.86
CA LYS A 95 -3.73 4.33 11.16
C LYS A 95 -2.46 4.55 11.96
N LEU A 96 -1.31 4.28 11.34
CA LEU A 96 0.00 4.24 12.00
C LEU A 96 0.79 5.54 11.80
N TYR A 97 0.12 6.69 11.91
CA TYR A 97 0.76 7.99 11.67
C TYR A 97 1.91 8.29 12.64
N TYR A 98 1.89 7.71 13.83
CA TYR A 98 2.96 7.82 14.82
C TYR A 98 4.31 7.30 14.31
N LEU A 99 4.34 6.46 13.26
CA LEU A 99 5.58 6.00 12.63
C LEU A 99 6.33 7.11 11.87
N ARG A 100 5.73 8.30 11.71
CA ARG A 100 6.37 9.47 11.09
C ARG A 100 7.45 10.06 11.97
N ASP A 101 7.19 10.08 13.28
CA ASP A 101 8.07 10.68 14.28
C ASP A 101 9.14 9.70 14.79
N LEU A 102 8.98 8.42 14.49
CA LEU A 102 9.88 7.36 14.91
C LEU A 102 10.95 7.04 13.85
N ARG A 103 12.14 6.68 14.31
CA ARG A 103 13.27 6.27 13.47
C ARG A 103 13.95 5.01 14.02
N GLY A 104 14.62 4.27 13.14
CA GLY A 104 15.42 3.10 13.51
C GLY A 104 14.62 2.05 14.29
N LYS A 105 15.18 1.57 15.41
CA LYS A 105 14.58 0.52 16.25
C LYS A 105 13.20 0.91 16.80
N ALA A 106 12.95 2.20 17.04
CA ALA A 106 11.67 2.67 17.58
C ALA A 106 10.51 2.51 16.57
N ALA A 107 10.80 2.55 15.27
CA ALA A 107 9.79 2.38 14.21
C ALA A 107 9.51 0.90 13.86
N LYS A 108 10.16 -0.06 14.53
CA LYS A 108 10.01 -1.49 14.24
C LYS A 108 8.62 -1.99 14.67
N ILE A 109 7.90 -2.59 13.73
CA ILE A 109 6.63 -3.30 14.00
C ILE A 109 6.94 -4.76 14.33
N LYS A 110 6.26 -5.31 15.33
CA LYS A 110 6.35 -6.74 15.68
C LYS A 110 5.65 -7.56 14.60
N GLU A 111 6.15 -8.75 14.32
CA GLU A 111 5.51 -9.67 13.39
C GLU A 111 4.35 -10.40 14.08
N LYS A 112 3.22 -10.56 13.38
CA LYS A 112 2.08 -11.32 13.87
C LYS A 112 2.40 -12.82 13.74
N ARG A 113 2.66 -13.48 14.87
CA ARG A 113 2.73 -14.94 14.97
C ARG A 113 1.34 -15.54 15.22
#